data_AF-A0A3L7NZ03-F1
#
_entry.id   AF-A0A3L7NZ03-F1
#
_cell.length_a   1.000
_cell.length_b   1.000
_cell.length_c   1.000
_cell.angle_alpha   90.00
_cell.angle_beta   90.00
_cell.angle_gamma   90.00
#
_symmetry.space_group_name_H-M   'P 1'
#
loop_
_entity.id
_entity.type
_entity.pdbx_description
1 polymer ?
#
loop_
_entity_poly.entity_id
_entity_poly.type
_entity_poly.pdbx_seq_one_letter_code
_entity_poly.pdbx_strand_id
1 'polypeptide(L)' 'MNMRTCYHRRIIRFSSDKALAMNKKVQKQLEVAKKKLANLQQQLSGAKKQPDDPADVPRLDKEIAAVHAEITKLKSAE' A
#
# COMPACT_ATOMS: atom_id res chain seq x y z
N MET A 1 -6.11 -27.93 39.38
CA MET A 1 -5.46 -27.75 38.07
C MET A 1 -6.49 -27.93 36.96
N ASN A 2 -6.98 -26.82 36.39
CA ASN A 2 -7.82 -26.85 35.20
C ASN A 2 -7.71 -25.50 34.48
N MET A 3 -6.63 -25.32 33.71
CA MET A 3 -6.36 -24.12 32.92
C MET A 3 -6.79 -24.37 31.47
N ARG A 4 -8.10 -24.59 31.27
CA ARG A 4 -8.72 -24.68 29.95
C ARG A 4 -8.89 -23.28 29.37
N THR A 5 -8.07 -22.97 28.37
CA THR A 5 -8.48 -22.30 27.13
C THR A 5 -9.43 -21.10 27.27
N CYS A 6 -8.94 -20.00 27.83
CA CYS A 6 -9.61 -18.70 27.78
C CYS A 6 -8.80 -17.74 26.90
N TYR A 7 -8.87 -17.85 25.58
CA TYR A 7 -8.67 -16.71 24.68
C TYR A 7 -9.48 -16.91 23.39
N HIS A 8 -10.80 -16.86 23.58
CA HIS A 8 -11.74 -16.48 22.54
C HIS A 8 -11.48 -15.01 22.16
N ARG A 9 -10.45 -14.73 21.33
CA ARG A 9 -10.29 -13.39 20.74
C ARG A 9 -10.84 -13.39 19.31
N ARG A 10 -12.17 -13.39 19.27
CA ARG A 10 -12.99 -12.99 18.14
C ARG A 10 -12.54 -11.60 17.67
N ILE A 11 -11.85 -11.52 16.53
CA ILE A 11 -11.78 -10.29 15.74
C ILE A 11 -12.07 -10.69 14.30
N ILE A 12 -13.35 -10.70 13.97
CA ILE A 12 -13.84 -10.56 12.61
C ILE A 12 -13.38 -9.15 12.19
N ARG A 13 -12.29 -9.03 11.44
CA ARG A 13 -11.93 -7.75 10.81
C ARG A 13 -12.93 -7.52 9.69
N PHE A 14 -13.96 -6.78 10.09
CA PHE A 14 -14.90 -6.04 9.28
C PHE A 14 -14.19 -5.31 8.13
N SER A 15 -14.87 -5.33 6.98
CA SER A 15 -14.70 -4.44 5.82
C SER A 15 -13.53 -4.68 4.88
N SER A 16 -13.83 -5.33 3.75
CA SER A 16 -13.68 -4.65 2.45
C SER A 16 -14.44 -5.38 1.31
N ASP A 17 -15.77 -5.47 1.40
CA ASP A 17 -16.62 -5.89 0.26
C ASP A 17 -16.79 -4.79 -0.80
N LYS A 18 -15.85 -3.83 -0.91
CA LYS A 18 -15.76 -2.90 -2.04
C LYS A 18 -14.98 -3.48 -3.23
N ALA A 19 -14.27 -4.60 -3.03
CA ALA A 19 -13.43 -5.20 -4.07
C ALA A 19 -14.22 -5.93 -5.17
N LEU A 20 -15.47 -6.32 -4.91
CA LEU A 20 -16.28 -7.10 -5.86
C LEU A 20 -17.06 -6.23 -6.86
N ALA A 21 -17.13 -4.91 -6.67
CA ALA A 21 -17.84 -3.97 -7.55
C ALA A 21 -16.93 -3.28 -8.58
N MET A 22 -15.61 -3.20 -8.35
CA MET A 22 -14.68 -2.58 -9.29
C MET A 22 -14.39 -3.48 -10.49
N ASN A 23 -14.26 -2.87 -11.67
CA ASN A 23 -13.83 -3.58 -12.87
C ASN A 23 -12.51 -4.33 -12.60
N LYS A 24 -12.48 -5.65 -12.86
CA LYS A 24 -11.31 -6.52 -12.60
C LYS A 24 -10.01 -5.98 -13.23
N LYS A 25 -10.11 -5.19 -14.30
CA LYS A 25 -8.97 -4.49 -14.92
C LYS A 25 -8.43 -3.37 -14.02
N VAL A 26 -9.31 -2.50 -13.51
CA VAL A 26 -8.95 -1.39 -12.62
C VAL A 26 -8.39 -1.92 -11.29
N GLN A 27 -8.98 -2.99 -10.75
CA GLN A 27 -8.44 -3.63 -9.55
C GLN A 27 -7.01 -4.13 -9.75
N LYS A 28 -6.71 -4.82 -10.85
CA LYS A 28 -5.34 -5.26 -11.17
C LYS A 28 -4.38 -4.08 -11.33
N GLN A 29 -4.81 -2.99 -11.98
CA GLN A 29 -3.99 -1.79 -12.14
C GLN A 29 -3.68 -1.13 -10.79
N LEU A 30 -4.68 -1.04 -9.90
CA LEU A 30 -4.50 -0.52 -8.55
C LEU A 30 -3.53 -1.39 -7.74
N GLU A 31 -3.63 -2.72 -7.83
CA GLU A 31 -2.70 -3.63 -7.14
C GLU A 31 -1.26 -3.46 -7.64
N VAL A 32 -1.06 -3.32 -8.96
CA VAL A 32 0.26 -3.04 -9.55
C VAL A 32 0.79 -1.69 -9.07
N ALA A 33 -0.03 -0.64 -9.07
CA ALA A 33 0.37 0.69 -8.62
C ALA A 33 0.72 0.71 -7.12
N LYS A 34 -0.06 0.06 -6.27
CA LYS A 34 0.25 -0.12 -4.83
C LYS A 34 1.56 -0.86 -4.62
N LYS A 35 1.83 -1.92 -5.40
CA LYS A 35 3.10 -2.67 -5.30
C LYS A 35 4.30 -1.81 -5.67
N LYS A 36 4.18 -0.99 -6.72
CA LYS A 36 5.22 0.00 -7.08
C LYS A 36 5.44 1.00 -5.95
N LEU A 37 4.37 1.53 -5.37
CA LEU A 37 4.44 2.48 -4.25
C LEU A 37 5.13 1.87 -3.02
N ALA A 38 4.81 0.63 -2.66
CA ALA A 38 5.45 -0.06 -1.54
C ALA A 38 6.96 -0.22 -1.76
N ASN A 39 7.38 -0.59 -2.98
CA ASN A 39 8.80 -0.69 -3.33
C ASN A 39 9.51 0.68 -3.22
N LEU A 40 8.90 1.75 -3.73
CA LEU A 40 9.45 3.11 -3.66
C LEU A 40 9.56 3.61 -2.20
N GLN A 41 8.57 3.32 -1.36
CA GLN A 41 8.63 3.64 0.08
C GLN A 41 9.73 2.88 0.81
N GLN A 42 9.97 1.61 0.44
CA GLN A 42 11.06 0.81 0.99
C GLN A 42 12.42 1.40 0.57
N GLN A 43 12.59 1.79 -0.69
CA GLN A 43 13.79 2.47 -1.19
C GLN A 43 14.03 3.79 -0.47
N LEU A 44 12.98 4.61 -0.28
CA LEU A 44 13.07 5.88 0.45
C LEU A 44 13.42 5.66 1.92
N SER A 45 12.91 4.60 2.55
CA SER A 45 13.27 4.23 3.92
C SER A 45 14.72 3.78 4.03
N GLY A 46 15.26 3.10 3.01
CA GLY A 46 16.68 2.76 2.90
C GLY A 46 17.56 3.99 2.72
N ALA A 47 17.22 4.83 1.73
CA ALA A 47 17.93 6.07 1.43
C ALA A 47 17.91 7.06 2.60
N LYS A 48 16.84 7.10 3.41
CA LYS A 48 16.81 7.91 4.64
C LYS A 48 17.70 7.36 5.76
N LYS A 49 17.90 6.05 5.84
CA LYS A 49 18.72 5.42 6.89
C LYS A 49 20.21 5.51 6.60
N GLN A 50 20.61 5.34 5.35
CA GLN A 50 21.97 5.55 4.87
C GLN A 50 21.88 6.36 3.57
N PRO A 51 21.97 7.70 3.66
CA PRO A 51 21.94 8.54 2.46
C PRO A 51 23.30 8.46 1.77
N ASP A 52 23.45 7.49 0.87
CA ASP A 52 24.60 7.42 -0.04
C ASP A 52 24.59 8.60 -1.03
N ASP A 53 23.41 9.02 -1.49
CA ASP A 53 23.23 10.22 -2.32
C ASP A 53 21.98 11.02 -1.86
N PRO A 54 22.15 12.27 -1.38
CA PRO A 54 21.02 13.09 -0.94
C PRO A 54 20.05 13.49 -2.07
N ALA A 55 20.44 13.33 -3.34
CA ALA A 55 19.58 13.62 -4.49
C ALA A 55 18.54 12.51 -4.77
N ASP A 56 18.73 11.29 -4.25
CA ASP A 56 17.77 10.20 -4.46
C ASP A 56 16.49 10.38 -3.64
N VAL A 57 16.56 11.00 -2.45
CA VAL A 57 15.39 11.27 -1.60
C VAL A 57 14.33 12.11 -2.33
N PRO A 58 14.64 13.28 -2.91
CA PRO A 58 13.65 14.08 -3.63
C PRO A 58 13.21 13.44 -4.95
N ARG A 59 14.01 12.55 -5.56
CA ARG A 59 13.62 11.81 -6.76
C ARG A 59 12.55 10.76 -6.43
N LEU A 60 12.79 9.96 -5.40
CA LEU A 60 11.84 8.97 -4.90
C LEU A 60 10.54 9.60 -4.41
N ASP A 61 10.61 10.77 -3.78
CA ASP A 61 9.41 11.51 -3.33
C ASP A 61 8.53 11.94 -4.52
N LYS A 62 9.14 12.47 -5.58
CA LYS A 62 8.43 12.81 -6.83
C LYS A 62 7.79 11.59 -7.48
N GLU A 63 8.50 10.46 -7.53
CA GLU A 63 7.97 9.21 -8.07
C GLU A 63 6.78 8.68 -7.24
N ILE A 64 6.86 8.75 -5.92
CA ILE A 64 5.74 8.38 -5.03
C ILE A 64 4.53 9.28 -5.27
N ALA A 65 4.73 10.59 -5.40
CA ALA A 65 3.67 11.55 -5.68
C ALA A 65 2.99 11.27 -7.04
N ALA A 66 3.78 10.93 -8.07
CA ALA A 66 3.25 10.55 -9.38
C ALA A 66 2.39 9.27 -9.30
N VAL A 67 2.87 8.23 -8.62
CA VAL A 67 2.12 6.97 -8.45
C VAL A 67 0.85 7.19 -7.60
N HIS A 68 0.90 8.05 -6.59
CA HIS A 68 -0.29 8.43 -5.83
C HIS A 68 -1.34 9.14 -6.70
N ALA A 69 -0.91 10.04 -7.59
CA ALA A 69 -1.80 10.70 -8.53
C ALA A 69 -2.43 9.70 -9.52
N GLU A 70 -1.66 8.73 -10.01
CA GLU A 70 -2.18 7.63 -10.84
C GLU A 70 -3.24 6.80 -10.11
N ILE A 71 -2.99 6.39 -8.86
CA ILE A 71 -3.96 5.65 -8.04
C ILE A 71 -5.26 6.46 -7.87
N THR A 72 -5.13 7.76 -7.63
CA THR A 72 -6.28 8.66 -7.44
C THR A 72 -7.09 8.78 -8.72
N LYS A 73 -6.43 8.96 -9.88
CA LYS A 73 -7.07 8.97 -11.21
C LYS A 73 -7.80 7.65 -11.49
N LEU A 74 -7.15 6.52 -11.23
CA LEU A 74 -7.75 5.19 -11.42
C LEU A 74 -8.96 4.94 -10.52
N LYS A 75 -8.99 5.56 -9.34
CA LYS A 75 -10.11 5.47 -8.39
C LYS A 75 -11.25 6.43 -8.74
N SER A 76 -10.95 7.55 -9.39
CA SER A 76 -11.93 8.58 -9.80
C SER A 76 -12.48 8.38 -11.21
N ALA A 77 -11.83 7.56 -12.05
CA ALA A 77 -12.28 7.22 -13.40
C ALA A 77 -13.35 6.10 -13.44
N GLU A 78 -14.02 5.85 -12.31
CA GLU A 78 -15.22 5.00 -12.23
C GLU A 78 -16.47 5.77 -12.67
#